data_AF-A0A661V0J7-F1
#
_entry.id   AF-A0A661V0J7-F1
#
_cell.length_a   1.000
_cell.length_b   1.000
_cell.length_c   1.000
_cell.angle_alpha   90.00
_cell.angle_beta   90.00
_cell.angle_gamma   90.00
#
_symmetry.space_group_name_H-M   'P 1'
#
loop_
_entity.id
_entity.type
_entity.pdbx_description
1 polymer ?
#
loop_
_entity_poly.entity_id
_entity_poly.type
_entity_poly.pdbx_seq_one_letter_code
_entity_poly.pdbx_strand_id
1 'polypeptide(L)'
;MITVIAGGVGAARFLQGLLAVHAPSQVTIVSNVGDDAEFFGLYVSPDSDAVLYHLSGLADEERGFGLTGDTYAVLEALPRYGYDTWFKLGDRDLATSIARTHLLRRGKTLAEATAELADALLVPVTILPVTNDRLRTKIRTDDEVLEF
;
A
#
# COMPACT_ATOMS: atom_id res chain seq x y z
N MET A 1 20.29 -14.79 2.34
CA MET A 1 19.47 -13.58 2.56
C MET A 1 19.20 -12.97 1.20
N ILE A 2 17.94 -12.78 0.85
CA ILE A 2 17.46 -12.27 -0.44
C ILE A 2 16.78 -10.92 -0.15
N THR A 3 17.13 -9.90 -0.91
CA THR A 3 16.48 -8.59 -0.84
C THR A 3 15.78 -8.31 -2.15
N VAL A 4 14.50 -7.95 -2.09
CA VAL A 4 13.66 -7.70 -3.25
C VAL A 4 13.20 -6.25 -3.22
N ILE A 5 13.49 -5.51 -4.28
CA ILE A 5 12.89 -4.20 -4.51
C ILE A 5 11.53 -4.45 -5.16
N ALA A 6 10.47 -3.97 -4.53
CA ALA A 6 9.10 -4.30 -4.90
C ALA A 6 8.28 -3.02 -5.14
N GLY A 7 7.52 -3.02 -6.24
CA GLY A 7 6.51 -2.02 -6.56
C GLY A 7 5.40 -2.66 -7.39
N GLY A 8 4.17 -2.28 -7.09
CA GLY A 8 2.96 -2.77 -7.73
C GLY A 8 2.62 -4.25 -7.49
N VAL A 9 1.50 -4.63 -8.09
CA VAL A 9 0.90 -5.97 -8.03
C VAL A 9 1.83 -7.06 -8.60
N GLY A 10 2.62 -6.72 -9.63
CA GLY A 10 3.55 -7.67 -10.24
C GLY A 10 4.63 -8.15 -9.26
N ALA A 11 5.20 -7.24 -8.47
CA ALA A 11 6.15 -7.60 -7.44
C ALA A 11 5.50 -8.42 -6.31
N ALA A 12 4.27 -8.06 -5.92
CA ALA A 12 3.51 -8.80 -4.91
C ALA A 12 3.27 -10.27 -5.32
N ARG A 13 2.90 -10.52 -6.58
CA ARG A 13 2.75 -11.87 -7.13
C ARG A 13 4.07 -12.64 -7.22
N PHE A 14 5.16 -11.95 -7.61
CA PHE A 14 6.50 -12.54 -7.57
C PHE A 14 6.89 -12.99 -6.15
N LEU A 15 6.59 -12.17 -5.14
CA LEU A 15 6.88 -12.46 -3.74
C LEU A 15 6.08 -13.66 -3.20
N GLN A 16 4.81 -13.84 -3.60
CA GLN A 16 4.04 -15.05 -3.28
C GLN A 16 4.78 -16.31 -3.78
N GLY A 17 5.29 -16.29 -5.01
CA GLY A 17 6.07 -17.39 -5.56
C GLY A 17 7.42 -17.59 -4.86
N LEU A 18 8.13 -16.49 -4.54
CA LEU A 18 9.41 -16.54 -3.85
C LEU A 18 9.28 -17.16 -2.44
N LEU A 19 8.24 -16.78 -1.71
CA LEU A 19 7.96 -17.28 -0.35
C LEU A 19 7.40 -18.71 -0.33
N ALA A 20 7.00 -19.25 -1.48
CA ALA A 20 6.67 -20.67 -1.61
C ALA A 20 7.92 -21.57 -1.61
N VAL A 21 9.11 -21.02 -1.91
CA VAL A 21 10.37 -21.77 -2.04
C VAL A 21 11.48 -21.29 -1.10
N HIS A 22 11.29 -20.17 -0.40
CA HIS A 22 12.20 -19.64 0.61
C HIS A 22 11.45 -19.33 1.90
N ALA A 23 12.12 -19.55 3.04
CA ALA A 23 11.54 -19.18 4.33
C ALA A 23 11.41 -17.65 4.44
N PRO A 24 10.32 -17.11 5.04
CA PRO A 24 10.14 -15.66 5.19
C PRO A 24 11.32 -14.95 5.85
N SER A 25 11.98 -15.59 6.82
CA SER A 25 13.18 -15.06 7.49
C SER A 25 14.40 -14.89 6.58
N GLN A 26 14.37 -15.43 5.36
CA GLN A 26 15.44 -15.29 4.38
C GLN A 26 15.19 -14.15 3.39
N VAL A 27 14.00 -13.53 3.41
CA VAL A 27 13.56 -12.53 2.44
C VAL A 27 13.32 -11.20 3.15
N THR A 28 13.82 -10.11 2.57
CA THR A 28 13.48 -8.75 2.97
C THR A 28 12.96 -7.99 1.76
N ILE A 29 11.83 -7.31 1.92
CA ILE A 29 11.18 -6.55 0.87
C ILE A 29 11.48 -5.06 1.10
N VAL A 30 11.94 -4.38 0.06
CA VAL A 30 12.09 -2.93 0.01
C VAL A 30 11.01 -2.39 -0.93
N SER A 31 9.95 -1.83 -0.36
CA SER A 31 8.77 -1.37 -1.10
C SER A 31 8.95 0.07 -1.60
N ASN A 32 8.54 0.31 -2.84
CA ASN A 32 8.43 1.64 -3.42
C ASN A 32 7.43 2.49 -2.62
N VAL A 33 7.76 3.77 -2.46
CA VAL A 33 6.89 4.79 -1.83
C VAL A 33 6.58 5.96 -2.78
N GLY A 34 7.03 5.87 -4.04
CA GLY A 34 6.82 6.93 -5.03
C GLY A 34 5.34 7.20 -5.31
N ASP A 35 4.51 6.18 -5.13
CA ASP A 35 3.08 6.24 -5.42
C ASP A 35 2.25 6.47 -4.15
N ASP A 36 2.91 6.65 -3.00
CA ASP A 36 2.25 7.03 -1.77
C ASP A 36 1.51 8.37 -1.99
N ALA A 37 0.39 8.59 -1.31
CA ALA A 37 -0.41 9.79 -1.51
C ALA A 37 -1.21 10.14 -0.24
N GLU A 38 -1.80 11.33 -0.24
CA GLU A 38 -2.75 11.73 0.79
C GLU A 38 -4.13 11.92 0.15
N PHE A 39 -5.09 11.12 0.60
CA PHE A 39 -6.48 11.19 0.16
C PHE A 39 -7.37 11.55 1.34
N PHE A 40 -8.07 12.68 1.27
CA PHE A 40 -8.97 13.15 2.33
C PHE A 40 -8.32 13.19 3.73
N GLY A 41 -7.02 13.53 3.78
CA GLY A 41 -6.24 13.58 5.02
C GLY A 41 -5.78 12.21 5.55
N LEU A 42 -5.90 11.16 4.74
CA LEU A 42 -5.40 9.82 5.02
C LEU A 42 -4.20 9.48 4.14
N TYR A 43 -3.18 8.89 4.73
CA TYR A 43 -1.97 8.44 4.06
C TYR A 43 -2.18 7.05 3.44
N VAL A 44 -1.99 6.94 2.13
CA VAL A 44 -2.14 5.72 1.34
C VAL A 44 -0.77 5.31 0.78
N SER A 45 -0.45 4.02 0.82
CA SER A 45 0.82 3.47 0.29
C SER A 45 0.56 2.30 -0.65
N PRO A 46 0.14 2.56 -1.91
CA PRO A 46 -0.40 1.52 -2.79
C PRO A 46 0.51 0.31 -2.97
N ASP A 47 1.81 0.52 -3.08
CA ASP A 47 2.78 -0.56 -3.31
C ASP A 47 3.06 -1.39 -2.06
N SER A 48 3.12 -0.74 -0.88
CA SER A 48 3.21 -1.45 0.39
C SER A 48 1.92 -2.21 0.69
N ASP A 49 0.76 -1.60 0.42
CA ASP A 49 -0.56 -2.21 0.60
C ASP A 49 -0.74 -3.41 -0.34
N ALA A 50 -0.31 -3.31 -1.60
CA ALA A 50 -0.32 -4.44 -2.52
C ALA A 50 0.50 -5.62 -1.98
N VAL A 51 1.71 -5.39 -1.46
CA VAL A 51 2.52 -6.45 -0.85
C VAL A 51 1.83 -7.04 0.38
N LEU A 52 1.34 -6.19 1.29
CA LEU A 52 0.64 -6.63 2.49
C LEU A 52 -0.55 -7.54 2.15
N TYR A 53 -1.43 -7.10 1.24
CA TYR A 53 -2.66 -7.81 0.92
C TYR A 53 -2.43 -9.12 0.18
N HIS A 54 -1.46 -9.17 -0.74
CA HIS A 54 -1.15 -10.41 -1.45
C HIS A 54 -0.51 -11.44 -0.51
N LEU A 55 0.38 -11.01 0.38
CA LEU A 55 1.07 -11.91 1.31
C LEU A 55 0.19 -12.34 2.49
N SER A 56 -0.84 -11.54 2.83
CA SER A 56 -1.86 -11.92 3.82
C SER A 56 -3.00 -12.75 3.22
N GLY A 57 -3.03 -12.96 1.90
CA GLY A 57 -4.12 -13.65 1.20
C GLY A 57 -5.44 -12.86 1.14
N LEU A 58 -5.39 -11.54 1.33
CA LEU A 58 -6.57 -10.67 1.32
C LEU A 58 -6.77 -9.91 -0.01
N ALA A 59 -5.76 -9.89 -0.88
CA ALA A 59 -5.83 -9.21 -2.16
C ALA A 59 -6.99 -9.71 -3.02
N ASP A 60 -7.63 -8.80 -3.75
CA ASP A 60 -8.58 -9.14 -4.81
C ASP A 60 -7.83 -9.48 -6.09
N GLU A 61 -7.53 -10.77 -6.29
CA GLU A 61 -6.76 -11.21 -7.45
C GLU A 61 -7.53 -11.13 -8.78
N GLU A 62 -8.87 -11.17 -8.73
CA GLU A 62 -9.74 -11.06 -9.91
C GLU A 62 -9.78 -9.62 -10.41
N ARG A 63 -10.01 -8.66 -9.50
CA ARG A 63 -9.96 -7.23 -9.82
C ARG A 63 -8.53 -6.75 -10.07
N GLY A 64 -7.55 -7.41 -9.47
CA GLY A 64 -6.13 -7.11 -9.58
C GLY A 64 -5.62 -6.01 -8.65
N PHE A 65 -6.47 -5.41 -7.81
CA PHE A 65 -6.09 -4.40 -6.81
C PHE A 65 -7.09 -4.35 -5.64
N GLY A 66 -6.63 -3.83 -4.50
CA GLY A 66 -7.43 -3.72 -3.28
C GLY A 66 -7.74 -5.07 -2.64
N LEU A 67 -8.79 -5.11 -1.81
CA LEU A 67 -9.14 -6.26 -0.98
C LEU A 67 -10.33 -7.06 -1.53
N THR A 68 -10.30 -8.38 -1.33
CA THR A 68 -11.41 -9.29 -1.66
C THR A 68 -12.63 -8.97 -0.80
N GLY A 69 -13.79 -8.82 -1.44
CA GLY A 69 -15.06 -8.52 -0.77
C GLY A 69 -15.12 -7.10 -0.18
N ASP A 70 -14.29 -6.19 -0.68
CA ASP A 70 -14.36 -4.77 -0.31
C ASP A 70 -15.56 -4.08 -0.96
N THR A 71 -16.06 -3.04 -0.30
CA THR A 71 -17.16 -2.19 -0.78
C THR A 71 -16.66 -0.76 -1.00
N TYR A 72 -17.47 0.09 -1.62
CA TYR A 72 -17.11 1.48 -1.96
C TYR A 72 -18.15 2.47 -1.43
N ALA A 73 -18.84 2.14 -0.35
CA ALA A 73 -19.97 2.95 0.12
C ALA A 73 -19.53 4.36 0.55
N VAL A 74 -18.35 4.50 1.15
CA VAL A 74 -17.78 5.81 1.49
C VAL A 74 -17.47 6.59 0.20
N LEU A 75 -16.77 5.96 -0.74
CA LEU A 75 -16.37 6.57 -2.00
C LEU A 75 -17.60 7.05 -2.80
N GLU A 76 -18.65 6.23 -2.90
CA GLU A 76 -19.90 6.57 -3.58
C GLU A 76 -20.67 7.72 -2.92
N ALA A 77 -20.44 7.99 -1.63
CA ALA A 77 -21.07 9.08 -0.91
C ALA A 77 -20.35 10.42 -1.09
N LEU A 78 -19.04 10.41 -1.33
CA LEU A 78 -18.20 11.61 -1.42
C LEU A 78 -18.60 12.61 -2.53
N PRO A 79 -19.08 12.19 -3.72
CA PRO A 79 -19.53 13.12 -4.74
C PRO A 79 -20.68 14.04 -4.29
N ARG A 80 -21.49 13.62 -3.32
CA ARG A 80 -22.56 14.47 -2.73
C ARG A 80 -22.01 15.71 -2.03
N TYR A 81 -20.73 15.69 -1.65
CA TYR A 81 -20.02 16.80 -1.03
C TYR A 81 -19.06 17.52 -2.00
N GLY A 82 -19.08 17.18 -3.29
CA GLY A 82 -18.26 17.82 -4.32
C GLY A 82 -16.83 17.30 -4.44
N TYR A 83 -16.51 16.15 -3.85
CA TYR A 83 -15.20 15.53 -3.97
C TYR A 83 -15.09 14.65 -5.22
N ASP A 84 -13.94 14.72 -5.88
CA ASP A 84 -13.55 13.78 -6.93
C ASP A 84 -13.10 12.45 -6.32
N THR A 85 -13.41 11.35 -7.00
CA THR A 85 -13.21 9.96 -6.55
C THR A 85 -12.50 9.13 -7.62
N TRP A 86 -11.60 9.74 -8.38
CA TRP A 86 -10.80 9.07 -9.42
C TRP A 86 -10.00 7.90 -8.84
N PHE A 87 -9.45 8.04 -7.63
CA PHE A 87 -8.76 6.98 -6.91
C PHE A 87 -9.76 6.14 -6.12
N LYS A 88 -9.81 4.84 -6.42
CA LYS A 88 -10.75 3.91 -5.80
C LYS A 88 -10.14 3.30 -4.54
N LEU A 89 -10.49 3.86 -3.39
CA LEU A 89 -10.18 3.32 -2.07
C LEU A 89 -11.44 2.67 -1.50
N GLY A 90 -11.39 1.35 -1.26
CA GLY A 90 -12.50 0.61 -0.69
C GLY A 90 -12.64 0.82 0.82
N ASP A 91 -13.77 0.39 1.39
CA ASP A 91 -14.11 0.64 2.80
C ASP A 91 -13.19 -0.11 3.77
N ARG A 92 -12.72 -1.32 3.40
CA ARG A 92 -11.72 -2.09 4.17
C ARG A 92 -10.31 -1.56 3.94
N ASP A 93 -10.00 -1.15 2.71
CA ASP A 93 -8.72 -0.54 2.36
C ASP A 93 -8.52 0.79 3.13
N LEU A 94 -9.60 1.56 3.28
CA LEU A 94 -9.67 2.75 4.12
C LEU A 94 -9.25 2.47 5.57
N ALA A 95 -9.56 1.30 6.12
CA ALA A 95 -9.14 0.94 7.47
C ALA A 95 -7.61 0.85 7.61
N THR A 96 -6.92 0.33 6.58
CA THR A 96 -5.45 0.30 6.53
C THR A 96 -4.88 1.70 6.47
N SER A 97 -5.47 2.55 5.63
CA SER A 97 -5.09 3.97 5.50
C SER A 97 -5.30 4.76 6.81
N ILE A 98 -6.41 4.52 7.51
CA ILE A 98 -6.69 5.11 8.82
C ILE A 98 -5.66 4.65 9.86
N ALA A 99 -5.39 3.35 9.93
CA ALA A 99 -4.43 2.79 10.88
C ALA A 99 -3.02 3.35 10.65
N ARG A 100 -2.54 3.35 9.39
CA ARG A 100 -1.27 3.97 9.01
C ARG A 100 -1.21 5.43 9.43
N THR A 101 -2.23 6.21 9.05
CA THR A 101 -2.30 7.64 9.36
C THR A 101 -2.27 7.89 10.87
N HIS A 102 -2.97 7.07 11.65
CA HIS A 102 -2.98 7.17 13.11
C HIS A 102 -1.59 6.92 13.70
N LEU A 103 -0.86 5.91 13.22
CA LEU A 103 0.50 5.60 13.67
C LEU A 103 1.47 6.74 13.32
N LEU A 104 1.44 7.23 12.09
CA LEU A 104 2.28 8.35 11.63
C LEU A 104 2.03 9.62 12.46
N ARG A 105 0.76 9.95 12.74
CA ARG A 105 0.39 11.09 13.60
C ARG A 105 0.86 10.95 15.05
N ARG A 106 1.16 9.73 15.51
CA ARG A 106 1.75 9.47 16.83
C ARG A 106 3.28 9.47 16.82
N GLY A 107 3.90 9.88 15.72
CA GLY A 107 5.34 10.01 15.59
C GLY A 107 6.07 8.73 15.18
N LYS A 108 5.33 7.68 14.80
CA LYS A 108 5.93 6.50 14.17
C LYS A 108 6.43 6.86 12.78
N THR A 109 7.53 6.23 12.39
CA THR A 109 8.03 6.25 11.02
C THR A 109 7.17 5.38 10.10
N LEU A 110 7.30 5.56 8.78
CA LEU A 110 6.60 4.71 7.81
C LEU A 110 7.02 3.24 7.94
N ALA A 111 8.29 2.96 8.21
CA ALA A 111 8.79 1.61 8.43
C ALA A 111 8.14 0.95 9.67
N GLU A 112 8.03 1.67 10.78
CA GLU A 112 7.35 1.14 11.97
C GLU A 112 5.85 0.94 11.75
N ALA A 113 5.19 1.89 11.06
CA ALA A 113 3.78 1.75 10.72
C ALA A 113 3.53 0.53 9.81
N THR A 114 4.36 0.33 8.80
CA THR A 114 4.28 -0.83 7.90
C THR A 114 4.54 -2.14 8.65
N ALA A 115 5.47 -2.17 9.61
CA ALA A 115 5.70 -3.35 10.45
C ALA A 115 4.48 -3.70 11.31
N GLU A 116 3.87 -2.72 11.98
CA GLU A 116 2.66 -2.96 12.79
C GLU A 116 1.47 -3.42 11.94
N LEU A 117 1.32 -2.90 10.72
CA LEU A 117 0.30 -3.37 9.77
C LEU A 117 0.60 -4.80 9.27
N ALA A 118 1.86 -5.12 8.99
CA ALA A 118 2.28 -6.47 8.61
C ALA A 118 1.96 -7.48 9.71
N ASP A 119 2.27 -7.14 10.97
CA ASP A 119 1.94 -7.98 12.13
C ASP A 119 0.43 -8.19 12.28
N ALA A 120 -0.37 -7.11 12.14
CA ALA A 120 -1.83 -7.18 12.23
C ALA A 120 -2.46 -8.05 11.13
N LEU A 121 -1.82 -8.11 9.95
CA LEU A 121 -2.24 -8.91 8.80
C LEU A 121 -1.56 -10.29 8.74
N LEU A 122 -0.79 -10.66 9.77
CA LEU A 122 -0.06 -11.94 9.86
C LEU A 122 0.91 -12.17 8.69
N VAL A 123 1.52 -11.11 8.17
CA VAL A 123 2.52 -11.18 7.09
C VAL A 123 3.90 -11.49 7.71
N PRO A 124 4.48 -12.68 7.50
CA PRO A 124 5.64 -13.16 8.26
C PRO A 124 6.99 -12.65 7.72
N VAL A 125 6.99 -11.62 6.88
CA VAL A 125 8.18 -11.15 6.15
C VAL A 125 8.47 -9.69 6.51
N THR A 126 9.75 -9.32 6.55
CA THR A 126 10.13 -7.92 6.78
C THR A 126 9.87 -7.09 5.53
N ILE A 127 9.01 -6.07 5.67
CA ILE A 127 8.72 -5.08 4.63
C ILE A 127 9.23 -3.73 5.10
N LEU A 128 10.14 -3.13 4.34
CA LEU A 128 10.69 -1.81 4.58
C LEU A 128 10.26 -0.88 3.44
N PRO A 129 9.67 0.29 3.72
CA PRO A 129 9.60 1.33 2.69
C PRO A 129 11.02 1.75 2.31
N VAL A 130 11.24 2.12 1.04
CA VAL A 130 12.57 2.54 0.56
C VAL A 130 13.11 3.79 1.28
N THR A 131 12.22 4.59 1.86
CA THR A 131 12.54 5.69 2.78
C THR A 131 11.41 5.95 3.75
N ASN A 132 11.71 6.55 4.90
CA ASN A 132 10.70 7.12 5.81
C ASN A 132 10.32 8.56 5.43
N ASP A 133 11.11 9.20 4.57
CA ASP A 133 10.87 10.55 4.11
C ASP A 133 9.79 10.58 3.02
N ARG A 134 9.19 11.76 2.83
CA ARG A 134 8.24 11.96 1.73
C ARG A 134 8.98 11.90 0.40
N LEU A 135 8.61 10.93 -0.43
CA LEU A 135 9.05 10.77 -1.82
C LEU A 135 7.79 10.54 -2.68
N ARG A 136 7.66 11.27 -3.80
CA ARG A 136 6.51 11.22 -4.71
C ARG A 136 6.95 11.25 -6.16
N THR A 137 6.50 10.28 -6.93
CA THR A 137 6.69 10.23 -8.39
C THR A 137 5.86 11.33 -9.03
N LYS A 138 6.44 12.07 -9.97
CA LYS A 138 5.75 13.10 -10.74
C LYS A 138 5.96 12.89 -12.22
N ILE A 139 4.92 13.14 -13.00
CA ILE A 139 4.94 13.05 -14.46
C ILE A 139 5.04 14.46 -15.03
N ARG A 140 6.06 14.73 -15.84
CA ARG A 140 6.18 15.99 -16.57
C ARG A 140 5.66 15.82 -17.99
N THR A 141 4.62 16.56 -18.34
CA THR A 141 4.08 16.69 -19.69
C THR A 141 4.60 17.99 -20.31
N ASP A 142 4.20 18.28 -21.56
CA ASP A 142 4.53 19.54 -22.22
C ASP A 142 3.82 20.75 -21.56
N ASP A 143 2.65 20.52 -20.96
CA ASP A 143 1.80 21.56 -20.38
C ASP A 143 2.04 21.75 -18.87
N GLU A 144 2.29 20.67 -18.12
CA GLU A 144 2.34 20.72 -16.66
C GLU A 144 3.11 19.56 -16.00
N VAL A 145 3.20 19.59 -14.67
CA VAL A 145 3.71 18.49 -13.85
C VAL A 145 2.58 17.91 -13.02
N LEU A 146 2.24 16.66 -13.29
CA LEU A 146 1.19 15.90 -12.64
C LEU A 146 1.74 15.02 -11.53
N GLU A 147 0.89 14.71 -10.55
CA GLU A 147 1.13 13.56 -9.66
C GLU A 147 0.93 12.26 -10.47
N PHE A 148 1.64 11.19 -10.08
CA PHE A 148 1.51 9.88 -10.71
C PHE A 148 0.16 9.20 -10.41
#